data_AF-A0A7X7PRU6-F1
#
_entry.id   AF-A0A7X7PRU6-F1
#
_cell.length_a   1.000
_cell.length_b   1.000
_cell.length_c   1.000
_cell.angle_alpha   90.00
_cell.angle_beta   90.00
_cell.angle_gamma   90.00
#
_symmetry.space_group_name_H-M   'P 1'
#
loop_
_entity.id
_entity.type
_entity.pdbx_description
1 polymer ?
#
loop_
_entity_poly.entity_id
_entity_poly.type
_entity_poly.pdbx_seq_one_letter_code
_entity_poly.pdbx_strand_id
1 'polypeptide(L)'
;MSGAEGALAWETGLVPMVGVMRGGAPELVHRGVAACVDSLGEVIAGEGDEQQLIHLRSAAKPFQALALVETGAADALGVSSEELALACGSHRGASEHVAVVTGFLERLGVPAEALVCGGIDHMCSGKHAAMIALGVFLGLPYEGYQQPSHGVQRTIAQHVAAEAGLPPDDILDGIDGCGVPVFRMSAARVAHLYARLAAGSTPALARIRDAMLAHPALVAGEGLFDTELMREAGGRIIAKMGADGVQAVAWRSAAGAAAQAVVLKLCAAGAVVYGTAAALLLRWGLEDIVPVRWAQRWLQVRNVRDEVVGEIIP
;
A
#
# COMPACT_ATOMS: atom_id res chain seq x y z
N MET A 1 -17.14 -8.97 38.64
CA MET A 1 -17.55 -9.55 37.35
C MET A 1 -18.80 -8.82 36.88
N SER A 2 -18.62 -7.70 36.16
CA SER A 2 -19.68 -7.06 35.37
C SER A 2 -19.25 -7.26 33.92
N GLY A 3 -19.72 -8.34 33.32
CA GLY A 3 -19.48 -8.64 31.92
C GLY A 3 -20.09 -7.53 31.08
N ALA A 4 -19.25 -6.66 30.53
CA ALA A 4 -19.65 -5.85 29.41
C ALA A 4 -19.86 -6.84 28.25
N GLU A 5 -21.13 -7.13 27.95
CA GLU A 5 -21.55 -7.49 26.60
C GLU A 5 -21.24 -6.28 25.70
N GLY A 6 -19.96 -6.07 25.42
CA GLY A 6 -19.52 -5.20 24.34
C GLY A 6 -19.82 -5.96 23.07
N ALA A 7 -21.02 -5.78 22.52
CA ALA A 7 -21.26 -6.10 21.13
C ALA A 7 -20.09 -5.49 20.34
N LEU A 8 -19.39 -6.33 19.59
CA LEU A 8 -18.37 -5.87 18.66
C LEU A 8 -19.01 -4.75 17.84
N ALA A 9 -18.59 -3.50 18.10
CA ALA A 9 -18.98 -2.34 17.31
C ALA A 9 -18.22 -2.46 15.98
N TRP A 10 -18.65 -3.42 15.16
CA TRP A 10 -18.12 -3.68 13.85
C TRP A 10 -18.36 -2.46 12.96
N GLU A 11 -17.45 -2.26 12.00
CA GLU A 11 -17.45 -1.19 11.00
C GLU A 11 -18.87 -0.94 10.43
N THR A 12 -19.53 0.10 10.92
CA THR A 12 -20.91 0.45 10.51
C THR A 12 -20.94 1.07 9.11
N GLY A 13 -19.78 1.49 8.61
CA GLY A 13 -19.60 2.16 7.33
C GLY A 13 -19.55 1.24 6.11
N LEU A 14 -19.48 -0.08 6.28
CA LEU A 14 -19.30 -0.99 5.15
C LEU A 14 -20.61 -1.31 4.43
N VAL A 15 -20.58 -1.34 3.10
CA VAL A 15 -21.72 -1.72 2.25
C VAL A 15 -21.39 -2.98 1.46
N PRO A 16 -22.39 -3.79 1.03
CA PRO A 16 -22.16 -4.80 0.00
C PRO A 16 -21.53 -4.16 -1.25
N MET A 17 -20.37 -4.64 -1.68
CA MET A 17 -19.60 -4.04 -2.79
C MET A 17 -19.37 -4.97 -3.97
N VAL A 18 -19.30 -6.28 -3.73
CA VAL A 18 -18.99 -7.25 -4.78
C VAL A 18 -19.58 -8.63 -4.46
N GLY A 19 -20.09 -9.30 -5.48
CA GLY A 19 -20.52 -10.70 -5.43
C GLY A 19 -19.46 -11.62 -6.02
N VAL A 20 -19.34 -12.83 -5.48
CA VAL A 20 -18.57 -13.93 -6.06
C VAL A 20 -19.55 -15.00 -6.52
N MET A 21 -19.41 -15.43 -7.77
CA MET A 21 -20.20 -16.52 -8.33
C MET A 21 -19.32 -17.75 -8.55
N ARG A 22 -19.91 -18.94 -8.37
CA ARG A 22 -19.28 -20.23 -8.68
C ARG A 22 -20.27 -21.12 -9.42
N GLY A 23 -19.87 -21.64 -10.58
CA GLY A 23 -20.75 -22.47 -11.40
C GLY A 23 -22.08 -21.82 -11.78
N GLY A 24 -22.12 -20.48 -11.90
CA GLY A 24 -23.32 -19.71 -12.23
C GLY A 24 -24.25 -19.40 -11.05
N ALA A 25 -23.90 -19.80 -9.82
CA ALA A 25 -24.67 -19.49 -8.61
C ALA A 25 -23.92 -18.47 -7.71
N PRO A 26 -24.62 -17.58 -6.99
CA PRO A 26 -24.02 -16.72 -5.98
C PRO A 26 -23.39 -17.57 -4.87
N GLU A 27 -22.10 -17.36 -4.62
CA GLU A 27 -21.35 -18.02 -3.55
C GLU A 27 -21.26 -17.14 -2.31
N LEU A 28 -20.83 -15.88 -2.48
CA LEU A 28 -20.61 -14.96 -1.37
C LEU A 28 -20.76 -13.50 -1.81
N VAL A 29 -21.13 -12.62 -0.88
CA VAL A 29 -21.07 -11.17 -1.05
C VAL A 29 -20.09 -10.58 -0.05
N HIS A 30 -19.15 -9.78 -0.54
CA HIS A 30 -18.19 -9.07 0.31
C HIS A 30 -18.66 -7.64 0.56
N ARG A 31 -18.45 -7.20 1.80
CA ARG A 31 -18.72 -5.84 2.24
C ARG A 31 -17.43 -5.05 2.35
N GLY A 32 -17.50 -3.76 2.07
CA GLY A 32 -16.34 -2.88 2.14
C GLY A 32 -16.70 -1.41 2.10
N VAL A 33 -15.67 -0.59 2.01
CA VAL A 33 -15.74 0.84 1.73
C VAL A 33 -14.75 1.18 0.62
N ALA A 34 -15.13 2.08 -0.29
CA ALA A 34 -14.20 2.73 -1.20
C ALA A 34 -14.36 4.25 -1.17
N ALA A 35 -13.24 4.96 -1.27
CA ALA A 35 -13.19 6.41 -1.37
C ALA A 35 -12.34 6.83 -2.57
N CYS A 36 -12.89 7.69 -3.43
CA CYS A 36 -12.19 8.36 -4.53
C CYS A 36 -11.92 9.80 -4.14
N VAL A 37 -10.66 10.21 -4.11
CA VAL A 37 -10.26 11.55 -3.67
C VAL A 37 -9.27 12.14 -4.66
N ASP A 38 -9.36 13.45 -4.91
CA ASP A 38 -8.37 14.17 -5.72
C ASP A 38 -7.14 14.60 -4.88
N SER A 39 -6.13 15.16 -5.55
CA SER A 39 -4.92 15.65 -4.86
C SER A 39 -5.17 16.86 -3.94
N LEU A 40 -6.31 17.54 -4.07
CA LEU A 40 -6.71 18.66 -3.20
C LEU A 40 -7.43 18.18 -1.94
N GLY A 41 -7.91 16.94 -1.92
CA GLY A 41 -8.60 16.31 -0.79
C GLY A 41 -10.11 16.26 -0.95
N GLU A 42 -10.64 16.62 -2.12
CA GLU A 42 -12.08 16.57 -2.40
C GLU A 42 -12.50 15.13 -2.73
N VAL A 43 -13.56 14.66 -2.08
CA VAL A 43 -14.16 13.35 -2.35
C VAL A 43 -14.98 13.43 -3.64
N ILE A 44 -14.56 12.68 -4.65
CA ILE A 44 -15.18 12.67 -5.98
C ILE A 44 -16.29 11.62 -6.07
N ALA A 45 -16.06 10.48 -5.43
CA ALA A 45 -16.96 9.33 -5.42
C ALA A 45 -16.65 8.43 -4.23
N GLY A 46 -17.59 7.58 -3.84
CA GLY A 46 -17.38 6.61 -2.77
C GLY A 46 -18.49 5.57 -2.70
N GLU A 47 -18.20 4.47 -2.02
CA GLU A 47 -19.14 3.41 -1.69
C GLU A 47 -18.97 3.08 -0.20
N GLY A 48 -20.05 3.17 0.58
CA GLY A 48 -19.99 3.11 2.03
C GLY A 48 -19.65 4.46 2.67
N ASP A 49 -19.21 4.44 3.92
CA ASP A 49 -18.79 5.63 4.67
C ASP A 49 -17.29 5.87 4.48
N GLU A 50 -16.91 6.87 3.69
CA GLU A 50 -15.51 7.19 3.42
C GLU A 50 -14.72 7.66 4.66
N GLN A 51 -15.41 8.02 5.75
CA GLN A 51 -14.80 8.33 7.04
C GLN A 51 -14.48 7.08 7.87
N GLN A 52 -14.88 5.88 7.41
CA GLN A 52 -14.54 4.61 8.05
C GLN A 52 -13.03 4.53 8.26
N LEU A 53 -12.62 4.41 9.52
CA LEU A 53 -11.21 4.25 9.88
C LEU A 53 -10.73 2.87 9.44
N ILE A 54 -9.61 2.84 8.71
CA ILE A 54 -8.97 1.63 8.22
C ILE A 54 -7.49 1.64 8.63
N HIS A 55 -6.96 0.44 8.87
CA HIS A 55 -5.52 0.26 8.99
C HIS A 55 -4.92 0.23 7.57
N LEU A 56 -3.89 1.05 7.30
CA LEU A 56 -3.25 1.07 5.98
C LEU A 56 -2.48 -0.22 5.69
N ARG A 57 -1.99 -0.88 6.75
CA ARG A 57 -1.12 -2.07 6.64
C ARG A 57 0.05 -1.77 5.69
N SER A 58 0.38 -2.70 4.79
CA SER A 58 1.44 -2.49 3.79
C SER A 58 1.18 -1.36 2.77
N ALA A 59 -0.03 -0.81 2.67
CA ALA A 59 -0.27 0.37 1.86
C ALA A 59 0.35 1.64 2.47
N ALA A 60 0.86 1.59 3.71
CA ALA A 60 1.59 2.70 4.32
C ALA A 60 3.04 2.85 3.83
N LYS A 61 3.62 1.80 3.22
CA LYS A 61 5.06 1.73 2.93
C LYS A 61 5.63 2.91 2.12
N PRO A 62 4.95 3.43 1.07
CA PRO A 62 5.42 4.62 0.36
C PRO A 62 5.56 5.84 1.28
N PHE A 63 4.65 6.00 2.24
CA PHE A 63 4.67 7.11 3.19
C PHE A 63 5.66 6.87 4.33
N GLN A 64 5.94 5.61 4.69
CA GLN A 64 7.04 5.28 5.60
C GLN A 64 8.39 5.65 4.98
N ALA A 65 8.54 5.48 3.66
CA ALA A 65 9.74 5.86 2.93
C ALA A 65 9.96 7.38 2.84
N LEU A 66 8.93 8.21 3.09
CA LEU A 66 9.09 9.68 3.13
C LEU A 66 10.13 10.09 4.15
N ALA A 67 10.14 9.47 5.33
CA ALA A 67 11.13 9.79 6.37
C ALA A 67 12.57 9.58 5.89
N LEU A 68 12.82 8.58 5.03
CA LEU A 68 14.13 8.35 4.46
C LEU A 68 14.52 9.47 3.49
N VAL A 69 13.58 9.97 2.70
CA VAL A 69 13.84 11.02 1.69
C VAL A 69 13.90 12.41 2.34
N GLU A 70 12.94 12.76 3.18
CA GLU A 70 12.78 14.10 3.75
C GLU A 70 13.80 14.44 4.84
N THR A 71 14.36 13.43 5.53
CA THR A 71 15.50 13.65 6.44
C THR A 71 16.82 13.84 5.71
N GLY A 72 16.88 13.57 4.40
CA GLY A 72 18.11 13.55 3.60
C GLY A 72 18.89 12.23 3.69
N ALA A 73 18.41 11.25 4.47
CA ALA A 73 19.06 9.94 4.61
C ALA A 73 19.25 9.24 3.26
N ALA A 74 18.24 9.31 2.38
CA ALA A 74 18.30 8.72 1.05
C ALA A 74 19.48 9.26 0.22
N ASP A 75 19.78 10.56 0.32
CA ASP A 75 20.87 11.17 -0.43
C ASP A 75 22.23 10.93 0.23
N ALA A 76 22.31 11.10 1.54
CA ALA A 76 23.54 10.88 2.31
C ALA A 76 24.05 9.43 2.22
N LEU A 77 23.12 8.46 2.18
CA LEU A 77 23.45 7.04 2.07
C LEU A 77 23.46 6.54 0.62
N GLY A 78 23.18 7.39 -0.38
CA GLY A 78 23.14 6.98 -1.78
C GLY A 78 22.11 5.87 -2.07
N VAL A 79 20.92 5.98 -1.48
CA VAL A 79 19.81 5.03 -1.68
C VAL A 79 19.35 5.09 -3.13
N SER A 80 19.41 3.94 -3.81
CA SER A 80 19.06 3.83 -5.23
C SER A 80 17.54 3.89 -5.46
N SER A 81 17.12 4.06 -6.71
CA SER A 81 15.70 3.97 -7.05
C SER A 81 15.15 2.56 -6.86
N GLU A 82 15.97 1.52 -7.03
CA GLU A 82 15.60 0.12 -6.77
C GLU A 82 15.33 -0.12 -5.28
N GLU A 83 16.22 0.38 -4.41
CA GLU A 83 16.08 0.28 -2.96
C GLU A 83 14.89 1.07 -2.44
N LEU A 84 14.65 2.26 -3.00
CA LEU A 84 13.49 3.08 -2.65
C LEU A 84 12.17 2.42 -3.10
N ALA A 85 12.14 1.83 -4.30
CA ALA A 85 10.97 1.08 -4.76
C ALA A 85 10.70 -0.16 -3.89
N LEU A 86 11.77 -0.88 -3.54
CA LEU A 86 11.71 -2.04 -2.65
C LEU A 86 11.24 -1.65 -1.23
N ALA A 87 11.66 -0.49 -0.71
CA ALA A 87 11.17 0.05 0.57
C ALA A 87 9.66 0.29 0.56
N CYS A 88 9.09 0.61 -0.61
CA CYS A 88 7.66 0.78 -0.83
C CYS A 88 6.91 -0.55 -1.02
N GLY A 89 7.64 -1.66 -1.22
CA GLY A 89 7.11 -2.90 -1.78
C GLY A 89 6.65 -3.96 -0.78
N SER A 90 5.78 -4.86 -1.24
CA SER A 90 5.38 -6.13 -0.59
C SER A 90 5.74 -7.32 -1.49
N HIS A 91 7.02 -7.63 -1.61
CA HIS A 91 7.51 -8.63 -2.55
C HIS A 91 7.32 -10.09 -2.09
N ARG A 92 7.58 -11.03 -2.99
CA ARG A 92 7.53 -12.48 -2.72
C ARG A 92 8.88 -13.14 -2.40
N GLY A 93 9.94 -12.34 -2.25
CA GLY A 93 11.28 -12.86 -1.93
C GLY A 93 11.94 -13.54 -3.13
N ALA A 94 11.58 -13.13 -4.36
CA ALA A 94 12.30 -13.58 -5.55
C ALA A 94 13.77 -13.12 -5.50
N SER A 95 14.63 -13.79 -6.25
CA SER A 95 16.09 -13.56 -6.23
C SER A 95 16.47 -12.09 -6.46
N GLU A 96 15.76 -11.37 -7.33
CA GLU A 96 15.95 -9.93 -7.55
C GLU A 96 15.69 -9.10 -6.29
N HIS A 97 14.66 -9.42 -5.51
CA HIS A 97 14.33 -8.72 -4.27
C HIS A 97 15.38 -8.99 -3.20
N VAL A 98 15.74 -10.26 -3.03
CA VAL A 98 16.77 -10.67 -2.08
C VAL A 98 18.09 -9.98 -2.41
N ALA A 99 18.48 -9.94 -3.69
CA ALA A 99 19.71 -9.26 -4.11
C ALA A 99 19.72 -7.78 -3.74
N VAL A 100 18.62 -7.05 -3.97
CA VAL A 100 18.53 -5.62 -3.61
C VAL A 100 18.58 -5.43 -2.09
N VAL A 101 17.84 -6.23 -1.29
CA VAL A 101 17.90 -6.14 0.18
C VAL A 101 19.32 -6.45 0.70
N THR A 102 19.95 -7.51 0.18
CA THR A 102 21.32 -7.90 0.56
C THR A 102 22.28 -6.77 0.30
N GLY A 103 22.32 -6.24 -0.92
CA GLY A 103 23.23 -5.15 -1.29
C GLY A 103 22.98 -3.87 -0.48
N PHE A 104 21.72 -3.59 -0.13
CA PHE A 104 21.37 -2.47 0.72
C PHE A 104 21.97 -2.65 2.13
N LEU A 105 21.75 -3.80 2.78
CA LEU A 105 22.26 -4.07 4.12
C LEU A 105 23.79 -4.16 4.17
N GLU A 106 24.42 -4.77 3.17
CA GLU A 106 25.88 -4.86 3.05
C GLU A 106 26.53 -3.48 2.99
N ARG A 107 25.96 -2.54 2.22
CA ARG A 107 26.44 -1.13 2.19
C ARG A 107 26.30 -0.42 3.53
N LEU A 108 25.26 -0.75 4.29
CA LEU A 108 25.05 -0.20 5.63
C LEU A 108 25.96 -0.85 6.68
N GLY A 109 26.64 -1.95 6.34
CA GLY A 109 27.41 -2.75 7.29
C GLY A 109 26.54 -3.47 8.33
N VAL A 110 25.28 -3.76 7.99
CA VAL A 110 24.30 -4.36 8.90
C VAL A 110 24.03 -5.82 8.51
N PRO A 111 24.05 -6.77 9.47
CA PRO A 111 23.76 -8.17 9.18
C PRO A 111 22.26 -8.41 8.88
N ALA A 112 21.94 -9.40 8.06
CA ALA A 112 20.56 -9.73 7.67
C ALA A 112 19.69 -10.11 8.89
N GLU A 113 20.29 -10.62 9.96
CA GLU A 113 19.66 -10.96 11.23
C GLU A 113 19.05 -9.75 11.95
N ALA A 114 19.46 -8.52 11.58
CA ALA A 114 18.81 -7.30 12.07
C ALA A 114 17.38 -7.14 11.51
N LEU A 115 16.99 -7.85 10.45
CA LEU A 115 15.64 -7.82 9.91
C LEU A 115 14.66 -8.59 10.80
N VAL A 116 14.02 -7.88 11.75
CA VAL A 116 13.04 -8.49 12.67
C VAL A 116 11.73 -8.94 12.02
N CYS A 117 11.51 -8.64 10.74
CA CYS A 117 10.30 -9.05 10.02
C CYS A 117 10.26 -10.52 9.62
N GLY A 118 11.28 -11.31 9.94
CA GLY A 118 11.36 -12.73 9.57
C GLY A 118 12.35 -13.03 8.44
N GLY A 119 13.36 -12.18 8.24
CA GLY A 119 14.46 -12.45 7.31
C GLY A 119 14.40 -11.68 5.98
N ILE A 120 15.35 -12.00 5.10
CA ILE A 120 15.65 -11.23 3.89
C ILE A 120 14.66 -11.45 2.73
N ASP A 121 14.08 -12.64 2.65
CA ASP A 121 13.07 -13.05 1.68
C ASP A 121 11.64 -12.63 2.09
N HIS A 122 11.46 -12.20 3.34
CA HIS A 122 10.18 -11.74 3.85
C HIS A 122 9.67 -10.51 3.09
N MET A 123 8.36 -10.45 2.80
CA MET A 123 7.71 -9.38 2.02
C MET A 123 7.85 -7.94 2.56
N CYS A 124 8.41 -7.78 3.76
CA CYS A 124 8.66 -6.48 4.38
C CYS A 124 10.15 -6.16 4.52
N SER A 125 11.06 -7.03 4.08
CA SER A 125 12.49 -6.83 4.30
C SER A 125 13.00 -5.52 3.68
N GLY A 126 12.47 -5.12 2.51
CA GLY A 126 12.72 -3.80 1.91
C GLY A 126 12.40 -2.60 2.83
N LYS A 127 11.18 -2.53 3.40
CA LYS A 127 10.84 -1.42 4.32
C LYS A 127 11.69 -1.46 5.59
N HIS A 128 12.04 -2.66 6.06
CA HIS A 128 12.85 -2.82 7.26
C HIS A 128 14.30 -2.39 7.02
N ALA A 129 14.87 -2.71 5.86
CA ALA A 129 16.18 -2.19 5.44
C ALA A 129 16.18 -0.66 5.36
N ALA A 130 15.10 -0.04 4.84
CA ALA A 130 14.95 1.42 4.84
C ALA A 130 14.82 2.02 6.26
N MET A 131 14.13 1.34 7.19
CA MET A 131 14.06 1.76 8.59
C MET A 131 15.43 1.69 9.28
N ILE A 132 16.21 0.64 9.00
CA ILE A 132 17.58 0.50 9.48
C ILE A 132 18.46 1.59 8.89
N ALA A 133 18.36 1.86 7.58
CA ALA A 133 19.09 2.94 6.91
C ALA A 133 18.81 4.30 7.55
N LEU A 134 17.53 4.58 7.86
CA LEU A 134 17.14 5.79 8.58
C LEU A 134 17.78 5.83 9.98
N GLY A 135 17.80 4.71 10.70
CA GLY A 135 18.48 4.60 12.00
C GLY A 135 19.98 4.92 11.91
N VAL A 136 20.68 4.32 10.96
CA VAL A 136 22.11 4.55 10.68
C VAL A 136 22.38 6.03 10.42
N PHE A 137 21.58 6.66 9.54
CA PHE A 137 21.73 8.09 9.23
C PHE A 137 21.52 8.98 10.47
N LEU A 138 20.55 8.65 11.32
CA LEU A 138 20.24 9.40 12.53
C LEU A 138 21.20 9.11 13.70
N GLY A 139 22.19 8.21 13.52
CA GLY A 139 23.08 7.78 14.59
C GLY A 139 22.37 6.99 15.69
N LEU A 140 21.27 6.31 15.36
CA LEU A 140 20.49 5.47 16.26
C LEU A 140 20.88 3.99 16.10
N PRO A 141 20.82 3.18 17.16
CA PRO A 141 21.01 1.73 17.05
C PRO A 141 19.96 1.13 16.11
N TYR A 142 20.34 0.09 15.37
CA TYR A 142 19.35 -0.69 14.63
C TYR A 142 18.65 -1.70 15.56
N GLU A 143 19.13 -1.96 16.77
CA GLU A 143 18.42 -2.81 17.73
C GLU A 143 17.15 -2.14 18.23
N GLY A 144 16.02 -2.86 18.14
CA GLY A 144 14.75 -2.36 18.66
C GLY A 144 14.08 -1.31 17.76
N TYR A 145 14.56 -1.10 16.53
CA TYR A 145 13.95 -0.15 15.59
C TYR A 145 12.46 -0.37 15.31
N GLN A 146 11.93 -1.56 15.57
CA GLN A 146 10.52 -1.90 15.44
C GLN A 146 9.64 -1.38 16.59
N GLN A 147 10.24 -0.99 17.72
CA GLN A 147 9.51 -0.50 18.88
C GLN A 147 8.91 0.89 18.61
N PRO A 148 7.65 1.16 19.00
CA PRO A 148 7.04 2.50 18.83
C PRO A 148 7.84 3.63 19.49
N SER A 149 8.51 3.31 20.61
CA SER A 149 9.38 4.24 21.35
C SER A 149 10.78 4.39 20.73
N HIS A 150 11.08 3.75 19.60
CA HIS A 150 12.35 3.95 18.92
C HIS A 150 12.34 5.26 18.13
N GLY A 151 13.50 5.92 18.02
CA GLY A 151 13.62 7.18 17.28
C GLY A 151 13.20 7.04 15.81
N VAL A 152 13.55 5.93 15.17
CA VAL A 152 13.14 5.58 13.80
C VAL A 152 11.61 5.60 13.63
N GLN A 153 10.85 4.92 14.52
CA GLN A 153 9.39 4.88 14.39
C GLN A 153 8.74 6.23 14.67
N ARG A 154 9.27 6.99 15.64
CA ARG A 154 8.79 8.36 15.90
C ARG A 154 9.01 9.26 14.69
N THR A 155 10.18 9.22 14.08
CA THR A 155 10.48 10.00 12.87
C THR A 155 9.53 9.60 11.74
N ILE A 156 9.34 8.31 11.50
CA ILE A 156 8.39 7.83 10.49
C ILE A 156 6.97 8.31 10.76
N ALA A 157 6.48 8.18 12.00
CA ALA A 157 5.15 8.64 12.38
C ALA A 157 4.97 10.15 12.16
N GLN A 158 5.99 10.95 12.47
CA GLN A 158 5.96 12.41 12.23
C GLN A 158 5.79 12.75 10.76
N HIS A 159 6.55 12.10 9.87
CA HIS A 159 6.45 12.35 8.43
C HIS A 159 5.12 11.85 7.83
N VAL A 160 4.66 10.66 8.21
CA VAL A 160 3.35 10.14 7.76
C VAL A 160 2.21 11.03 8.24
N ALA A 161 2.25 11.49 9.49
CA ALA A 161 1.22 12.34 10.08
C ALA A 161 1.21 13.73 9.45
N ALA A 162 2.38 14.33 9.22
CA ALA A 162 2.51 15.61 8.53
C ALA A 162 1.93 15.54 7.11
N GLU A 163 2.23 14.48 6.36
CA GLU A 163 1.69 14.28 5.01
C GLU A 163 0.17 14.04 5.02
N ALA A 164 -0.35 13.39 6.08
CA ALA A 164 -1.78 13.21 6.28
C ALA A 164 -2.50 14.46 6.84
N GLY A 165 -1.77 15.49 7.28
CA GLY A 165 -2.34 16.62 7.99
C GLY A 165 -2.99 16.24 9.33
N LEU A 166 -2.45 15.24 10.03
CA LEU A 166 -2.93 14.72 11.31
C LEU A 166 -1.86 14.84 12.40
N PRO A 167 -2.23 14.83 13.69
CA PRO A 167 -1.28 14.67 14.79
C PRO A 167 -0.62 13.28 14.76
N PRO A 168 0.69 13.15 15.05
CA PRO A 168 1.37 11.85 15.05
C PRO A 168 0.79 10.82 16.02
N ASP A 169 0.31 11.28 17.18
CA ASP A 169 -0.27 10.39 18.20
C ASP A 169 -1.65 9.85 17.79
N ASP A 170 -2.34 10.50 16.84
CA ASP A 170 -3.68 10.11 16.40
C ASP A 170 -3.66 9.00 15.35
N ILE A 171 -2.52 8.77 14.68
CA ILE A 171 -2.43 7.81 13.58
C ILE A 171 -1.85 6.46 13.99
N LEU A 172 -1.17 6.35 15.13
CA LEU A 172 -0.55 5.11 15.60
C LEU A 172 -1.59 4.22 16.29
N ASP A 173 -1.90 3.05 15.71
CA ASP A 173 -2.93 2.15 16.24
C ASP A 173 -2.48 0.69 16.29
N GLY A 174 -1.53 0.39 17.19
CA GLY A 174 -1.06 -0.97 17.46
C GLY A 174 0.15 -1.40 16.63
N ILE A 175 0.34 -2.72 16.53
CA ILE A 175 1.52 -3.35 15.92
C ILE A 175 1.10 -4.23 14.73
N ASP A 176 1.75 -4.04 13.59
CA ASP A 176 1.56 -4.83 12.37
C ASP A 176 2.21 -6.23 12.50
N GLY A 177 1.83 -7.17 11.64
CA GLY A 177 2.32 -8.56 11.65
C GLY A 177 3.83 -8.70 11.39
N CYS A 178 4.48 -7.68 10.82
CA CYS A 178 5.93 -7.62 10.68
C CYS A 178 6.66 -7.02 11.90
N GLY A 179 5.92 -6.65 12.95
CA GLY A 179 6.45 -6.20 14.24
C GLY A 179 6.63 -4.70 14.42
N VAL A 180 6.26 -3.86 13.45
CA VAL A 180 6.38 -2.38 13.53
C VAL A 180 5.00 -1.73 13.72
N PRO A 181 4.90 -0.46 14.15
CA PRO A 181 3.62 0.23 14.31
C PRO A 181 2.79 0.26 13.01
N VAL A 182 1.46 0.18 13.16
CA VAL A 182 0.51 0.33 12.04
C VAL A 182 -0.20 1.68 12.13
N PHE A 183 -0.47 2.27 10.97
CA PHE A 183 -1.21 3.53 10.88
C PHE A 183 -2.69 3.30 10.61
N ARG A 184 -3.54 4.10 11.26
CA ARG A 184 -4.99 4.12 11.07
C ARG A 184 -5.49 5.53 10.79
N MET A 185 -6.33 5.65 9.77
CA MET A 185 -7.03 6.90 9.39
C MET A 185 -8.22 6.55 8.49
N SER A 186 -9.04 7.54 8.11
CA SER A 186 -10.20 7.30 7.26
C SER A 186 -9.80 6.85 5.84
N ALA A 187 -10.67 6.07 5.19
CA ALA A 187 -10.46 5.64 3.80
C ALA A 187 -10.23 6.84 2.86
N ALA A 188 -10.99 7.94 3.03
CA ALA A 188 -10.79 9.19 2.30
C ALA A 188 -9.40 9.80 2.53
N ARG A 189 -8.88 9.74 3.77
CA ARG A 189 -7.54 10.25 4.07
C ARG A 189 -6.45 9.43 3.40
N VAL A 190 -6.58 8.10 3.39
CA VAL A 190 -5.64 7.24 2.68
C VAL A 190 -5.70 7.52 1.17
N ALA A 191 -6.88 7.70 0.60
CA ALA A 191 -7.03 8.07 -0.81
C ALA A 191 -6.35 9.41 -1.12
N HIS A 192 -6.52 10.41 -0.25
CA HIS A 192 -5.83 11.70 -0.40
C HIS A 192 -4.30 11.57 -0.43
N LEU A 193 -3.72 10.79 0.49
CA LEU A 193 -2.28 10.50 0.52
C LEU A 193 -1.79 9.92 -0.82
N TYR A 194 -2.55 8.97 -1.37
CA TYR A 194 -2.24 8.34 -2.64
C TYR A 194 -2.42 9.27 -3.85
N ALA A 195 -3.43 10.14 -3.84
CA ALA A 195 -3.61 11.15 -4.88
C ALA A 195 -2.44 12.14 -4.91
N ARG A 196 -1.94 12.54 -3.73
CA ARG A 196 -0.74 13.39 -3.58
C ARG A 196 0.53 12.68 -4.02
N LEU A 197 0.67 11.38 -3.72
CA LEU A 197 1.77 10.55 -4.22
C LEU A 197 1.78 10.50 -5.75
N ALA A 198 0.63 10.24 -6.39
CA ALA A 198 0.54 10.22 -7.85
C ALA A 198 0.82 11.59 -8.48
N ALA A 199 0.31 12.68 -7.90
CA ALA A 199 0.63 14.04 -8.32
C ALA A 199 2.13 14.36 -8.16
N GLY A 200 2.81 13.74 -7.20
CA GLY A 200 4.14 14.17 -6.78
C GLY A 200 4.08 15.57 -6.17
N SER A 201 3.12 15.80 -5.28
CA SER A 201 2.83 17.12 -4.68
C SER A 201 4.02 17.73 -3.93
N THR A 202 5.02 16.93 -3.58
CA THR A 202 6.32 17.36 -3.07
C THR A 202 7.44 16.67 -3.85
N PRO A 203 8.67 17.21 -3.87
CA PRO A 203 9.82 16.53 -4.47
C PRO A 203 10.06 15.13 -3.89
N ALA A 204 9.79 14.93 -2.59
CA ALA A 204 9.93 13.63 -1.94
C ALA A 204 8.91 12.62 -2.46
N LEU A 205 7.64 13.01 -2.55
CA LEU A 205 6.59 12.17 -3.14
C LEU A 205 6.86 11.86 -4.62
N ALA A 206 7.33 12.84 -5.39
CA ALA A 206 7.71 12.63 -6.79
C ALA A 206 8.82 11.58 -6.90
N ARG A 207 9.88 11.68 -6.08
CA ARG A 207 10.97 10.70 -6.06
C ARG A 207 10.49 9.29 -5.71
N ILE A 208 9.62 9.16 -4.72
CA ILE A 208 9.07 7.86 -4.30
C ILE A 208 8.18 7.27 -5.40
N ARG A 209 7.26 8.07 -5.94
CA ARG A 209 6.42 7.69 -7.09
C ARG A 209 7.27 7.21 -8.25
N ASP A 210 8.27 8.00 -8.65
CA ASP A 210 9.08 7.71 -9.83
C ASP A 210 9.92 6.45 -9.63
N ALA A 211 10.42 6.18 -8.40
CA ALA A 211 11.06 4.91 -8.06
C ALA A 211 10.11 3.71 -8.20
N MET A 212 8.89 3.82 -7.66
CA MET A 212 7.88 2.76 -7.78
C MET A 212 7.50 2.48 -9.23
N LEU A 213 7.34 3.52 -10.07
CA LEU A 213 7.01 3.38 -11.49
C LEU A 213 8.18 2.85 -12.33
N ALA A 214 9.42 3.19 -11.97
CA ALA A 214 10.60 2.66 -12.63
C ALA A 214 10.80 1.16 -12.35
N HIS A 215 10.42 0.71 -11.15
CA HIS A 215 10.68 -0.64 -10.67
C HIS A 215 9.43 -1.34 -10.10
N PRO A 216 8.34 -1.49 -10.89
CA PRO A 216 7.08 -2.04 -10.39
C PRO A 216 7.22 -3.49 -9.89
N ALA A 217 8.13 -4.26 -10.50
CA ALA A 217 8.43 -5.63 -10.06
C ALA A 217 9.01 -5.65 -8.64
N LEU A 218 9.86 -4.69 -8.24
CA LEU A 218 10.39 -4.60 -6.87
C LEU A 218 9.32 -4.19 -5.84
N VAL A 219 8.22 -3.57 -6.30
CA VAL A 219 7.11 -3.15 -5.43
C VAL A 219 6.21 -4.32 -5.07
N ALA A 220 5.89 -5.24 -5.97
CA ALA A 220 5.00 -6.37 -5.64
C ALA A 220 5.53 -7.74 -6.10
N GLY A 221 6.25 -7.79 -7.21
CA GLY A 221 6.73 -9.01 -7.86
C GLY A 221 6.03 -9.27 -9.19
N GLU A 222 6.65 -10.11 -10.00
CA GLU A 222 6.16 -10.44 -11.35
C GLU A 222 4.75 -11.05 -11.35
N GLY A 223 3.93 -10.63 -12.32
CA GLY A 223 2.57 -11.13 -12.54
C GLY A 223 1.53 -10.76 -11.47
N LEU A 224 1.88 -9.94 -10.47
CA LEU A 224 0.96 -9.49 -9.43
C LEU A 224 0.20 -8.22 -9.83
N PHE A 225 -0.96 -8.01 -9.20
CA PHE A 225 -1.89 -6.93 -9.52
C PHE A 225 -1.22 -5.56 -9.64
N ASP A 226 -0.50 -5.13 -8.61
CA ASP A 226 0.16 -3.82 -8.58
C ASP A 226 1.18 -3.67 -9.72
N THR A 227 2.03 -4.67 -9.92
CA THR A 227 3.06 -4.68 -10.97
C THR A 227 2.45 -4.59 -12.36
N GLU A 228 1.46 -5.44 -12.64
CA GLU A 228 0.81 -5.53 -13.94
C GLU A 228 0.03 -4.23 -14.23
N LEU A 229 -0.65 -3.67 -13.23
CA LEU A 229 -1.40 -2.43 -13.37
C LEU A 229 -0.49 -1.24 -13.70
N MET A 230 0.62 -1.09 -12.97
CA MET A 230 1.58 0.01 -13.20
C MET A 230 2.22 -0.08 -14.60
N ARG A 231 2.51 -1.30 -15.08
CA ARG A 231 3.05 -1.53 -16.43
C ARG A 231 2.05 -1.22 -17.53
N GLU A 232 0.83 -1.76 -17.44
CA GLU A 232 -0.20 -1.56 -18.47
C GLU A 232 -0.64 -0.08 -18.57
N ALA A 233 -0.64 0.63 -17.45
CA ALA A 233 -0.98 2.05 -17.43
C ALA A 233 0.11 2.98 -18.01
N GLY A 234 1.28 2.44 -18.38
CA GLY A 234 2.38 3.19 -18.97
C GLY A 234 2.92 4.30 -18.06
N GLY A 235 3.05 4.04 -16.76
CA GLY A 235 3.57 5.01 -15.79
C GLY A 235 2.58 6.09 -15.35
N ARG A 236 1.28 5.95 -15.68
CA ARG A 236 0.21 6.86 -15.24
C ARG A 236 -0.45 6.47 -13.93
N ILE A 237 -0.29 5.22 -13.51
CA ILE A 237 -0.90 4.65 -12.30
C ILE A 237 0.17 4.19 -11.33
N ILE A 238 -0.01 4.52 -10.05
CA ILE A 238 0.62 3.85 -8.91
C ILE A 238 -0.43 2.93 -8.27
N ALA A 239 -0.02 1.71 -7.93
CA ALA A 239 -0.86 0.77 -7.20
C ALA A 239 -0.09 0.15 -6.04
N LYS A 240 -0.79 -0.04 -4.92
CA LYS A 240 -0.20 -0.67 -3.75
C LYS A 240 -1.25 -1.41 -2.93
N MET A 241 -1.04 -2.70 -2.79
CA MET A 241 -1.82 -3.52 -1.87
C MET A 241 -1.46 -3.24 -0.40
N GLY A 242 -2.45 -3.39 0.47
CA GLY A 242 -2.30 -3.54 1.91
C GLY A 242 -2.94 -4.86 2.38
N ALA A 243 -2.36 -5.50 3.38
CA ALA A 243 -2.89 -6.77 3.90
C ALA A 243 -4.34 -6.60 4.39
N ASP A 244 -5.06 -7.71 4.56
CA ASP A 244 -6.41 -7.73 5.13
C ASP A 244 -7.41 -6.85 4.37
N GLY A 245 -7.30 -6.81 3.04
CA GLY A 245 -8.34 -6.26 2.17
C GLY A 245 -8.17 -4.81 1.75
N VAL A 246 -6.98 -4.23 1.91
CA VAL A 246 -6.69 -2.86 1.46
C VAL A 246 -6.11 -2.86 0.05
N GLN A 247 -6.62 -2.02 -0.84
CA GLN A 247 -6.01 -1.74 -2.12
C GLN A 247 -6.07 -0.24 -2.40
N ALA A 248 -4.93 0.36 -2.72
CA ALA A 248 -4.83 1.73 -3.18
C ALA A 248 -4.42 1.75 -4.65
N VAL A 249 -5.09 2.59 -5.45
CA VAL A 249 -4.74 2.86 -6.85
C VAL A 249 -4.88 4.36 -7.09
N ALA A 250 -3.83 4.97 -7.62
CA ALA A 250 -3.79 6.41 -7.87
C ALA A 250 -3.30 6.70 -9.28
N TRP A 251 -3.91 7.68 -9.95
CA TRP A 251 -3.63 7.99 -11.34
C TRP A 251 -3.50 9.49 -11.57
N ARG A 252 -2.75 9.84 -12.61
CA ARG A 252 -2.71 11.21 -13.14
C ARG A 252 -3.65 11.35 -14.33
N SER A 253 -4.32 12.48 -14.42
CA SER A 253 -5.00 12.92 -15.64
C SER A 253 -4.02 13.01 -16.81
N ALA A 254 -4.54 12.90 -18.04
CA ALA A 254 -3.72 13.00 -19.27
C ALA A 254 -2.93 14.31 -19.36
N ALA A 255 -3.44 15.41 -18.79
CA ALA A 255 -2.78 16.72 -18.73
C ALA A 255 -1.72 16.83 -17.62
N GLY A 256 -1.54 15.80 -16.78
CA GLY A 256 -0.47 15.69 -15.79
C GLY A 256 -0.61 16.53 -14.51
N ALA A 257 -1.47 17.55 -14.49
CA ALA A 257 -1.62 18.47 -13.36
C ALA A 257 -2.59 17.97 -12.27
N ALA A 258 -3.64 17.23 -12.63
CA ALA A 258 -4.60 16.67 -11.67
C ALA A 258 -4.31 15.18 -11.44
N ALA A 259 -4.36 14.74 -10.18
CA ALA A 259 -4.30 13.34 -9.79
C ALA A 259 -5.44 12.96 -8.87
N GLN A 260 -5.82 11.70 -8.91
CA GLN A 260 -6.90 11.11 -8.14
C GLN A 260 -6.45 9.75 -7.61
N ALA A 261 -7.11 9.28 -6.56
CA ALA A 261 -6.88 7.93 -6.07
C ALA A 261 -8.15 7.31 -5.51
N VAL A 262 -8.25 6.00 -5.68
CA VAL A 262 -9.18 5.12 -5.00
C VAL A 262 -8.45 4.36 -3.90
N VAL A 263 -9.07 4.30 -2.72
CA VAL A 263 -8.72 3.33 -1.69
C VAL A 263 -9.92 2.47 -1.38
N LEU A 264 -9.71 1.17 -1.42
CA LEU A 264 -10.66 0.12 -1.07
C LEU A 264 -10.23 -0.53 0.24
N LYS A 265 -11.17 -0.72 1.16
CA LYS A 265 -11.07 -1.67 2.27
C LYS A 265 -12.22 -2.66 2.16
N LEU A 266 -11.89 -3.93 1.96
CA LEU A 266 -12.86 -5.00 1.77
C LEU A 266 -12.74 -6.05 2.89
N CYS A 267 -13.86 -6.59 3.36
CA CYS A 267 -13.90 -7.81 4.18
C CYS A 267 -13.58 -9.05 3.33
N ALA A 268 -12.38 -9.07 2.77
CA ALA A 268 -11.84 -10.13 1.93
C ALA A 268 -10.31 -10.08 1.94
N ALA A 269 -9.70 -11.06 1.29
CA ALA A 269 -8.27 -11.08 1.03
C ALA A 269 -8.00 -11.66 -0.36
N GLY A 270 -6.78 -11.44 -0.87
CA GLY A 270 -6.32 -12.05 -2.12
C GLY A 270 -7.10 -11.59 -3.35
N ALA A 271 -7.39 -12.53 -4.24
CA ALA A 271 -7.92 -12.25 -5.58
C ALA A 271 -9.23 -11.43 -5.60
N VAL A 272 -10.08 -11.59 -4.58
CA VAL A 272 -11.34 -10.84 -4.50
C VAL A 272 -11.08 -9.34 -4.42
N VAL A 273 -10.11 -8.91 -3.61
CA VAL A 273 -9.75 -7.50 -3.42
C VAL A 273 -9.29 -6.89 -4.75
N TYR A 274 -8.47 -7.63 -5.49
CA TYR A 274 -7.95 -7.23 -6.80
C TYR A 274 -9.06 -7.13 -7.85
N GLY A 275 -9.97 -8.10 -7.88
CA GLY A 275 -11.14 -8.07 -8.76
C GLY A 275 -12.06 -6.89 -8.46
N THR A 276 -12.33 -6.61 -7.17
CA THR A 276 -13.12 -5.44 -6.75
C THR A 276 -12.44 -4.14 -7.12
N ALA A 277 -11.11 -4.02 -6.93
CA ALA A 277 -10.38 -2.84 -7.36
C ALA A 277 -10.48 -2.66 -8.89
N ALA A 278 -10.27 -3.72 -9.68
CA ALA A 278 -10.42 -3.66 -11.13
C ALA A 278 -11.85 -3.25 -11.56
N ALA A 279 -12.87 -3.79 -10.89
CA ALA A 279 -14.26 -3.43 -11.10
C ALA A 279 -14.53 -1.94 -10.83
N LEU A 280 -14.06 -1.41 -9.70
CA LEU A 280 -14.20 -0.01 -9.33
C LEU A 280 -13.54 0.92 -10.36
N LEU A 281 -12.35 0.56 -10.84
CA LEU A 281 -11.65 1.35 -11.86
C LEU A 281 -12.46 1.44 -13.17
N LEU A 282 -13.13 0.36 -13.58
CA LEU A 282 -14.05 0.38 -14.73
C LEU A 282 -15.30 1.22 -14.43
N ARG A 283 -15.95 1.02 -13.27
CA ARG A 283 -17.16 1.78 -12.89
C ARG A 283 -16.93 3.29 -12.85
N TRP A 284 -15.72 3.72 -12.51
CA TRP A 284 -15.36 5.13 -12.41
C TRP A 284 -14.70 5.69 -13.68
N GLY A 285 -14.80 4.98 -14.80
CA GLY A 285 -14.50 5.54 -16.12
C GLY A 285 -13.00 5.62 -16.45
N LEU A 286 -12.17 4.70 -15.92
CA LEU A 286 -10.72 4.69 -16.16
C LEU A 286 -10.28 3.77 -17.31
N GLU A 287 -11.17 3.46 -18.25
CA GLU A 287 -10.88 2.56 -19.38
C GLU A 287 -9.79 3.11 -20.33
N ASP A 288 -9.63 4.44 -20.37
CA ASP A 288 -8.56 5.12 -21.12
C ASP A 288 -7.17 4.97 -20.47
N ILE A 289 -7.12 4.53 -19.21
CA ILE A 289 -5.89 4.30 -18.46
C ILE A 289 -5.63 2.80 -18.28
N VAL A 290 -6.68 2.04 -18.02
CA VAL A 290 -6.65 0.60 -17.74
C VAL A 290 -7.47 -0.14 -18.79
N PRO A 291 -6.83 -0.90 -19.70
CA PRO A 291 -7.57 -1.63 -20.73
C PRO A 291 -8.61 -2.57 -20.12
N VAL A 292 -9.83 -2.59 -20.68
CA VAL A 292 -10.91 -3.49 -20.24
C VAL A 292 -10.45 -4.96 -20.19
N ARG A 293 -9.64 -5.39 -21.17
CA ARG A 293 -9.05 -6.75 -21.21
C ARG A 293 -8.21 -7.08 -19.97
N TRP A 294 -7.52 -6.09 -19.41
CA TRP A 294 -6.72 -6.25 -18.22
C TRP A 294 -7.63 -6.44 -17.01
N ALA A 295 -8.65 -5.58 -16.87
CA ALA A 295 -9.60 -5.67 -15.77
C ALA A 295 -10.36 -7.01 -15.79
N GLN A 296 -10.77 -7.49 -16.98
CA GLN A 296 -11.44 -8.78 -17.16
C GLN A 296 -10.64 -9.97 -16.62
N ARG A 297 -9.31 -9.95 -16.69
CA ARG A 297 -8.45 -11.00 -16.10
C ARG A 297 -8.65 -11.10 -14.59
N TRP A 298 -8.81 -9.96 -13.91
CA TRP A 298 -8.94 -9.87 -12.45
C TRP A 298 -10.36 -10.11 -11.95
N LEU A 299 -11.36 -10.05 -12.83
CA LEU A 299 -12.74 -10.41 -12.52
C LEU A 299 -12.99 -11.93 -12.53
N GLN A 300 -12.00 -12.74 -12.87
CA GLN A 300 -12.14 -14.21 -12.90
C GLN A 300 -11.64 -14.84 -11.60
N VAL A 301 -12.44 -15.73 -11.02
CA VAL A 301 -12.00 -16.60 -9.92
C VAL A 301 -11.33 -17.82 -10.53
N ARG A 302 -10.06 -18.04 -10.16
CA ARG A 302 -9.23 -19.12 -10.69
C ARG A 302 -8.84 -20.09 -9.59
N ASN A 303 -8.76 -21.37 -9.92
CA ASN A 303 -8.26 -22.38 -8.99
C ASN A 303 -6.71 -22.51 -9.06
N VAL A 304 -6.14 -23.41 -8.27
CA VAL A 304 -4.69 -23.67 -8.22
C VAL A 304 -4.10 -24.22 -9.53
N ARG A 305 -4.95 -24.66 -10.48
CA ARG A 305 -4.57 -25.13 -11.82
C ARG A 305 -4.74 -24.04 -12.89
N ASP A 306 -5.02 -22.81 -12.47
CA ASP A 306 -5.31 -21.66 -13.34
C ASP A 306 -6.56 -21.83 -14.24
N GLU A 307 -7.50 -22.67 -13.82
CA GLU A 307 -8.78 -22.82 -14.50
C GLU A 307 -9.78 -21.78 -13.96
N VAL A 308 -10.57 -21.16 -14.85
CA VAL A 308 -11.65 -20.26 -14.44
C VAL A 308 -12.78 -21.09 -13.82
N VAL A 309 -13.05 -20.86 -12.54
CA VAL A 309 -14.04 -21.60 -11.73
C VAL A 309 -15.16 -20.71 -11.20
N GLY A 310 -15.11 -19.41 -11.50
CA GLY A 310 -16.08 -18.44 -11.05
C GLY A 310 -15.77 -17.04 -11.57
N GLU A 311 -16.57 -16.09 -11.14
CA GLU A 311 -16.48 -14.69 -11.53
C GLU A 311 -16.78 -13.77 -10.35
N ILE A 312 -16.18 -12.59 -10.40
CA ILE A 312 -16.37 -11.49 -9.47
C ILE A 312 -17.31 -10.51 -10.17
N ILE A 313 -18.50 -10.31 -9.58
CA ILE A 313 -19.53 -9.41 -10.10
C ILE A 313 -19.50 -8.11 -9.29
N PRO A 314 -19.19 -6.97 -9.94
CA PRO A 314 -19.24 -5.64 -9.34
C PRO A 314 -20.62 -5.29 -8.78
#